data_AF-A0A1E3NES4-F1
#
_entry.id   AF-A0A1E3NES4-F1
#
_cell.length_a   1.000
_cell.length_b   1.000
_cell.length_c   1.000
_cell.angle_alpha   90.00
_cell.angle_beta   90.00
_cell.angle_gamma   90.00
#
_symmetry.space_group_name_H-M   'P 1'
#
loop_
_entity.id
_entity.type
_entity.pdbx_description
1 polymer ?
#
loop_
_entity_poly.entity_id
_entity_poly.type
_entity_poly.pdbx_seq_one_letter_code
_entity_poly.pdbx_strand_id
1 'polypeptide(L)'
;MPVDLTPIKGFLPLPIAIPAVANLPPSTHLCYIKPHMSKDPSEQADTTKSLFLINPLPLWTLDNVKKLFRQVNNASHIEKILIREAIDTSRVSSNGSGVNYDLHINLSKLTNEDYGCELEESERLPFGSSVITFLDRDGLELFLSSVKKIKKALEWDVTNSSSETGLQRYTRIPYVIDRKVAEKEVAKTLIDFQQREKKAEVEVQNMREIVDEDGFTLVVGSQKKTKSDILGSMKKLSDLEKDEAHVKKNKKKEKKDFYRFQIRERKKQEMNQLLSKFKEDQERVKQMRQKRRFRPY
;
A
#
# COMPACT_ATOMS: atom_id res chain seq x y z
N MET A 1 35.77 16.51 7.64
CA MET A 1 34.95 16.95 8.78
C MET A 1 34.61 15.71 9.61
N PRO A 2 34.57 15.78 10.95
CA PRO A 2 34.11 14.65 11.75
C PRO A 2 32.65 14.37 11.39
N VAL A 3 32.37 13.14 10.99
CA VAL A 3 31.03 12.70 10.59
C VAL A 3 30.34 12.21 11.86
N ASP A 4 29.18 12.76 12.18
CA ASP A 4 28.41 12.32 13.34
C ASP A 4 27.87 10.91 13.10
N LEU A 5 28.49 9.92 13.74
CA LEU A 5 28.14 8.50 13.63
C LEU A 5 27.12 8.07 14.70
N THR A 6 26.26 8.99 15.15
CA THR A 6 25.25 8.67 16.16
C THR A 6 24.15 7.79 15.57
N PRO A 7 23.78 6.67 16.23
CA PRO A 7 22.70 5.83 15.76
C PRO A 7 21.34 6.53 15.89
N ILE A 8 20.50 6.41 14.85
CA ILE A 8 19.18 7.03 14.80
C ILE A 8 18.12 5.93 14.85
N LYS A 9 17.28 5.88 15.90
CA LYS A 9 16.18 4.90 16.03
C LYS A 9 16.61 3.43 15.79
N GLY A 10 17.83 3.08 16.19
CA GLY A 10 18.41 1.75 16.01
C GLY A 10 19.06 1.50 14.63
N PHE A 11 19.12 2.50 13.76
CA PHE A 11 19.92 2.47 12.54
C PHE A 11 21.36 2.87 12.84
N LEU A 12 22.30 2.09 12.34
CA LEU A 12 23.73 2.37 12.40
C LEU A 12 24.15 3.13 11.14
N PRO A 13 24.86 4.27 11.26
CA PRO A 13 25.40 4.95 10.12
C PRO A 13 26.59 4.18 9.54
N LEU A 14 26.58 3.98 8.23
CA LEU A 14 27.66 3.42 7.43
C LEU A 14 28.26 4.55 6.58
N PRO A 15 29.40 5.14 7.00
CA PRO A 15 30.03 6.24 6.28
C PRO A 15 30.77 5.73 5.05
N ILE A 16 30.47 6.32 3.89
CA ILE A 16 31.08 6.00 2.61
C ILE A 16 31.75 7.27 2.07
N ALA A 17 33.05 7.20 1.81
CA ALA A 17 33.85 8.28 1.24
C ALA A 17 33.54 8.43 -0.25
N ILE A 18 33.18 9.65 -0.65
CA ILE A 18 33.08 10.05 -2.05
C ILE A 18 34.36 10.83 -2.40
N PRO A 19 35.14 10.39 -3.40
CA PRO A 19 36.36 11.08 -3.79
C PRO A 19 36.05 12.48 -4.34
N ALA A 20 37.02 13.39 -4.21
CA ALA A 20 36.91 14.71 -4.80
C ALA A 20 36.84 14.60 -6.33
N VAL A 21 35.92 15.35 -6.93
CA VAL A 21 35.80 15.48 -8.39
C VAL A 21 36.12 16.93 -8.75
N ALA A 22 36.52 17.20 -9.99
CA ALA A 22 37.14 18.46 -10.46
C ALA A 22 36.64 19.77 -9.80
N ASN A 23 35.36 19.90 -9.46
CA ASN A 23 34.77 21.10 -8.85
C ASN A 23 34.09 20.87 -7.48
N LEU A 24 34.22 19.69 -6.87
CA LEU A 24 33.57 19.36 -5.58
C LEU A 24 34.58 18.79 -4.57
N PRO A 25 34.52 19.24 -3.30
CA PRO A 25 35.38 18.73 -2.25
C PRO A 25 35.05 17.26 -1.94
N PRO A 26 35.99 16.51 -1.33
CA PRO A 26 35.70 15.16 -0.85
C PRO A 26 34.60 15.22 0.21
N SER A 27 33.63 14.32 0.10
CA SER A 27 32.46 14.29 1.00
C SER A 27 32.22 12.88 1.51
N THR A 28 31.37 12.75 2.54
CA THR A 28 31.00 11.45 3.09
C THR A 28 29.49 11.27 2.94
N HIS A 29 29.12 10.21 2.24
CA HIS A 29 27.74 9.74 2.15
C HIS A 29 27.41 8.85 3.32
N LEU A 30 26.22 9.00 3.87
CA LEU A 30 25.74 8.22 5.00
C LEU A 30 24.62 7.30 4.53
N CYS A 31 24.92 6.00 4.54
CA CYS A 31 23.90 4.96 4.47
C CYS A 31 23.49 4.58 5.89
N TYR A 32 22.23 4.18 6.09
CA TYR A 32 21.75 3.74 7.39
C TYR A 32 21.39 2.26 7.33
N ILE A 33 21.97 1.46 8.22
CA ILE A 33 21.77 0.02 8.24
C ILE A 33 21.08 -0.46 9.51
N LYS A 34 20.26 -1.49 9.39
CA LYS A 34 19.57 -2.14 10.51
C LYS A 34 19.29 -3.61 10.15
N PRO A 35 19.31 -4.56 11.12
CA PRO A 35 18.80 -5.90 10.87
C PRO A 35 17.40 -5.84 10.24
N HIS A 36 17.20 -6.57 9.15
CA HIS A 36 15.89 -6.64 8.51
C HIS A 36 14.92 -7.40 9.40
N MET A 37 13.65 -7.00 9.39
CA MET A 37 12.57 -7.68 10.11
C MET A 37 11.31 -7.65 9.24
N SER A 38 10.92 -8.81 8.71
CA SER A 38 9.63 -8.99 8.04
C SER A 38 8.68 -9.79 8.94
N LYS A 39 7.38 -9.49 8.83
CA LYS A 39 6.32 -10.27 9.49
C LYS A 39 5.85 -11.43 8.61
N ASP A 40 6.21 -11.42 7.34
CA ASP A 40 5.68 -12.35 6.35
C ASP A 40 6.36 -13.73 6.49
N PRO A 41 5.57 -14.82 6.63
CA PRO A 41 6.10 -16.14 6.95
C PRO A 41 7.04 -16.71 5.88
N SER A 42 6.87 -16.32 4.61
CA SER A 42 7.77 -16.69 3.52
C SER A 42 9.15 -16.04 3.63
N GLU A 43 9.24 -14.84 4.21
CA GLU A 43 10.46 -14.05 4.30
C GLU A 43 11.19 -14.22 5.65
N GLN A 44 10.55 -14.87 6.63
CA GLN A 44 11.08 -15.02 7.99
C GLN A 44 12.42 -15.78 8.03
N ALA A 45 12.60 -16.80 7.19
CA ALA A 45 13.84 -17.57 7.13
C ALA A 45 15.03 -16.67 6.72
N ASP A 46 14.86 -15.90 5.66
CA ASP A 46 15.89 -15.00 5.14
C ASP A 46 16.08 -13.75 5.99
N THR A 47 15.06 -13.34 6.74
CA THR A 47 15.10 -12.19 7.64
C THR A 47 16.21 -12.33 8.69
N THR A 48 16.45 -13.53 9.20
CA THR A 48 17.46 -13.78 10.26
C THR A 48 18.90 -13.47 9.80
N LYS A 49 19.15 -13.54 8.50
CA LYS A 49 20.44 -13.30 7.85
C LYS A 49 20.41 -12.06 6.93
N SER A 50 19.38 -11.22 7.02
CA SER A 50 19.20 -10.07 6.13
C SER A 50 19.39 -8.73 6.84
N LEU A 51 19.97 -7.79 6.11
CA LEU A 51 20.24 -6.41 6.52
C LEU A 51 19.43 -5.45 5.67
N PHE A 52 18.68 -4.57 6.33
CA PHE A 52 17.97 -3.47 5.70
C PHE A 52 18.86 -2.23 5.66
N LEU A 53 18.96 -1.61 4.49
CA LEU A 53 19.78 -0.45 4.24
C LEU A 53 18.95 0.65 3.57
N ILE A 54 19.12 1.87 4.07
CA ILE A 54 18.47 3.09 3.56
C ILE A 54 19.53 3.98 2.91
N ASN A 55 19.12 4.67 1.85
CA ASN A 55 19.95 5.61 1.10
C ASN A 55 21.17 4.95 0.42
N PRO A 56 21.01 3.82 -0.30
CA PRO A 56 22.10 3.27 -1.09
C PRO A 56 22.56 4.28 -2.15
N LEU A 57 23.87 4.35 -2.37
CA LEU A 57 24.43 5.01 -3.54
C LEU A 57 23.92 4.37 -4.85
N PRO A 58 24.10 5.02 -6.01
CA PRO A 58 23.91 4.36 -7.29
C PRO A 58 24.85 3.15 -7.46
N LEU A 59 24.43 2.15 -8.26
CA LEU A 59 25.27 1.01 -8.68
C LEU A 59 25.68 0.05 -7.56
N TRP A 60 24.72 -0.30 -6.68
CA TRP A 60 24.89 -1.38 -5.70
C TRP A 60 24.82 -2.76 -6.37
N THR A 61 25.84 -3.12 -7.13
CA THR A 61 25.95 -4.49 -7.66
C THR A 61 26.49 -5.42 -6.59
N LEU A 62 26.20 -6.72 -6.72
CA LEU A 62 26.70 -7.74 -5.80
C LEU A 62 28.22 -7.69 -5.62
N ASP A 63 28.97 -7.43 -6.70
CA ASP A 63 30.43 -7.32 -6.64
C ASP A 63 30.91 -6.07 -5.89
N ASN A 64 30.29 -4.92 -6.14
CA ASN A 64 30.67 -3.65 -5.50
C ASN A 64 30.37 -3.69 -4.00
N VAL A 65 29.22 -4.23 -3.62
CA VAL A 65 28.86 -4.38 -2.21
C VAL A 65 29.76 -5.40 -1.51
N LYS A 66 30.12 -6.51 -2.16
CA LYS A 66 31.11 -7.46 -1.63
C LYS A 66 32.47 -6.79 -1.39
N LYS A 67 32.95 -5.95 -2.32
CA LYS A 67 34.20 -5.19 -2.13
C LYS A 67 34.10 -4.22 -0.95
N LEU A 68 33.00 -3.49 -0.83
CA LEU A 68 32.76 -2.56 0.28
C LEU A 68 32.70 -3.28 1.63
N PHE A 69 31.94 -4.39 1.71
CA PHE A 69 31.73 -5.10 2.97
C PHE A 69 33.00 -5.83 3.44
N ARG A 70 33.87 -6.26 2.52
CA ARG A 70 35.20 -6.79 2.87
C ARG A 70 36.07 -5.76 3.59
N GLN A 71 35.96 -4.47 3.28
CA GLN A 71 36.68 -3.41 4.01
C GLN A 71 36.23 -3.32 5.49
N VAL A 72 35.00 -3.74 5.80
CA VAL A 72 34.47 -3.79 7.17
C VAL A 72 34.89 -5.09 7.85
N ASN A 73 34.61 -6.22 7.21
CA ASN A 73 34.93 -7.54 7.72
C ASN A 73 35.08 -8.56 6.57
N ASN A 74 36.22 -9.23 6.51
CA ASN A 74 36.49 -10.25 5.48
C ASN A 74 35.68 -11.53 5.66
N ALA A 75 35.20 -11.82 6.87
CA ALA A 75 34.47 -13.06 7.18
C ALA A 75 33.00 -13.04 6.72
N SER A 76 32.45 -11.86 6.39
CA SER A 76 31.05 -11.74 6.02
C SER A 76 30.83 -11.97 4.53
N HIS A 77 30.11 -13.04 4.19
CA HIS A 77 29.79 -13.43 2.82
C HIS A 77 28.34 -13.04 2.47
N ILE A 78 28.16 -12.40 1.31
CA ILE A 78 26.85 -11.96 0.80
C ILE A 78 26.35 -12.95 -0.25
N GLU A 79 25.10 -13.35 -0.12
CA GLU A 79 24.39 -14.26 -1.03
C GLU A 79 23.62 -13.48 -2.09
N LYS A 80 22.70 -12.60 -1.66
CA LYS A 80 21.74 -11.92 -2.53
C LYS A 80 21.60 -10.45 -2.14
N ILE A 81 21.31 -9.61 -3.13
CA ILE A 81 21.04 -8.19 -2.92
C ILE A 81 19.78 -7.81 -3.68
N LEU A 82 18.83 -7.22 -2.96
CA LEU A 82 17.62 -6.62 -3.49
C LEU A 82 17.73 -5.11 -3.31
N ILE A 83 17.68 -4.35 -4.41
CA ILE A 83 17.76 -2.89 -4.35
C ILE A 83 16.56 -2.30 -5.04
N ARG A 84 16.05 -1.23 -4.43
CA ARG A 84 15.13 -0.33 -5.07
C ARG A 84 15.74 1.07 -5.11
N GLU A 85 15.96 1.56 -6.32
CA GLU A 85 16.48 2.90 -6.53
C GLU A 85 15.51 3.95 -6.01
N ALA A 86 16.03 5.11 -5.61
CA ALA A 86 15.20 6.22 -5.14
C ALA A 86 14.39 6.88 -6.27
N ILE A 87 14.75 6.61 -7.53
CA ILE A 87 14.10 7.18 -8.70
C ILE A 87 13.15 6.12 -9.27
N ASP A 88 11.85 6.45 -9.33
CA ASP A 88 10.87 5.63 -10.03
C ASP A 88 11.00 5.84 -11.54
N THR A 89 11.71 4.95 -12.23
CA THR A 89 11.80 4.96 -13.70
C THR A 89 10.54 4.41 -14.36
N SER A 90 9.66 3.72 -13.63
CA SER A 90 8.44 3.12 -14.18
C SER A 90 7.30 4.13 -14.37
N ARG A 91 7.37 5.28 -13.67
CA ARG A 91 6.32 6.30 -13.65
C ARG A 91 6.80 7.67 -14.09
N VAL A 92 7.71 7.74 -15.06
CA VAL A 92 8.06 9.00 -15.72
C VAL A 92 6.83 9.51 -16.49
N SER A 93 5.96 10.23 -15.78
CA SER A 93 4.91 11.03 -16.39
C SER A 93 5.61 12.09 -17.23
N SER A 94 5.18 12.24 -18.49
CA SER A 94 5.62 13.32 -19.38
C SER A 94 5.52 14.71 -18.75
N ASN A 95 4.70 14.86 -17.70
CA ASN A 95 4.37 16.14 -17.07
C ASN A 95 4.95 16.30 -15.65
N GLY A 96 5.88 15.45 -15.22
CA GLY A 96 6.72 15.70 -14.03
C GLY A 96 6.02 15.66 -12.66
N SER A 97 4.70 15.46 -12.58
CA SER A 97 4.00 15.24 -11.31
C SER A 97 4.04 13.76 -10.93
N GLY A 98 5.23 13.23 -10.72
CA GLY A 98 5.40 11.92 -10.08
C GLY A 98 5.01 12.06 -8.61
N VAL A 99 3.80 11.63 -8.24
CA VAL A 99 3.49 11.39 -6.82
C VAL A 99 4.38 10.22 -6.41
N ASN A 100 5.53 10.54 -5.81
CA ASN A 100 6.43 9.57 -5.20
C ASN A 100 5.72 9.01 -3.96
N TYR A 101 4.96 7.95 -4.14
CA TYR A 101 4.60 7.10 -3.02
C TYR A 101 5.87 6.39 -2.55
N ASP A 102 6.11 6.31 -1.24
CA ASP A 102 7.25 5.56 -0.69
C ASP A 102 7.21 4.06 -1.05
N LEU A 103 6.09 3.56 -1.57
CA LEU A 103 5.84 2.17 -1.93
C LEU A 103 5.29 2.00 -3.35
N HIS A 104 5.63 0.90 -4.03
CA HIS A 104 4.97 0.53 -5.29
C HIS A 104 3.50 0.19 -5.02
N ILE A 105 2.60 0.80 -5.78
CA ILE A 105 1.19 0.39 -5.80
C ILE A 105 1.00 -0.54 -6.99
N ASN A 106 0.75 -1.82 -6.73
CA ASN A 106 0.45 -2.80 -7.76
C ASN A 106 -0.98 -2.63 -8.28
N LEU A 107 -1.12 -1.89 -9.38
CA LEU A 107 -2.42 -1.64 -10.01
C LEU A 107 -3.05 -2.94 -10.54
N SER A 108 -2.25 -3.87 -11.05
CA SER A 108 -2.74 -5.14 -11.60
C SER A 108 -3.48 -5.97 -10.54
N LYS A 109 -2.85 -6.16 -9.37
CA LYS A 109 -3.43 -6.88 -8.23
C LYS A 109 -4.58 -6.11 -7.56
N LEU A 110 -4.55 -4.77 -7.60
CA LEU A 110 -5.63 -3.94 -7.06
C LEU A 110 -6.88 -3.95 -7.94
N THR A 111 -6.73 -4.09 -9.27
CA THR A 111 -7.87 -4.23 -10.18
C THR A 111 -8.38 -5.66 -10.28
N ASN A 112 -7.47 -6.64 -10.20
CA ASN A 112 -7.76 -8.06 -10.33
C ASN A 112 -7.06 -8.80 -9.18
N GLU A 113 -7.78 -9.02 -8.08
CA GLU A 113 -7.20 -9.71 -6.90
C GLU A 113 -6.77 -11.14 -7.24
N ASP A 114 -7.59 -11.86 -8.01
CA ASP A 114 -7.40 -13.28 -8.33
C ASP A 114 -6.32 -13.51 -9.40
N TYR A 115 -6.09 -12.53 -10.29
CA TYR A 115 -5.29 -12.71 -11.51
C TYR A 115 -4.27 -11.60 -11.77
N GLY A 116 -4.10 -10.67 -10.84
CA GLY A 116 -3.10 -9.63 -10.94
C GLY A 116 -1.69 -10.21 -10.91
N CYS A 117 -0.77 -9.60 -11.67
CA CYS A 117 0.63 -9.96 -11.61
C CYS A 117 1.18 -9.62 -10.23
N GLU A 118 1.97 -10.51 -9.63
CA GLU A 118 2.67 -10.19 -8.40
C GLU A 118 3.86 -9.27 -8.68
N LEU A 119 4.21 -8.44 -7.69
CA LEU A 119 5.41 -7.62 -7.80
C LEU A 119 6.66 -8.49 -7.64
N GLU A 120 7.74 -8.06 -8.27
CA GLU A 120 9.06 -8.61 -7.99
C GLU A 120 9.47 -8.27 -6.53
N GLU A 121 10.37 -9.08 -5.95
CA GLU A 121 10.81 -8.87 -4.56
C GLU A 121 11.45 -7.49 -4.33
N SER A 122 12.20 -6.99 -5.31
CA SER A 122 12.78 -5.63 -5.27
C SER A 122 11.70 -4.53 -5.32
N GLU A 123 10.59 -4.79 -6.02
CA GLU A 123 9.45 -3.87 -6.15
C GLU A 123 8.53 -3.88 -4.93
N ARG A 124 8.71 -4.81 -3.99
CA ARG A 124 8.04 -4.77 -2.68
C ARG A 124 8.73 -3.81 -1.72
N LEU A 125 10.01 -3.50 -1.93
CA LEU A 125 10.78 -2.64 -1.03
C LEU A 125 10.35 -1.16 -1.12
N PRO A 126 10.52 -0.36 -0.06
CA PRO A 126 10.39 1.09 -0.16
C PRO A 126 11.42 1.71 -1.11
N PHE A 127 11.08 2.82 -1.76
CA PHE A 127 12.03 3.52 -2.64
C PHE A 127 13.27 4.00 -1.87
N GLY A 128 14.44 3.91 -2.50
CA GLY A 128 15.71 4.30 -1.87
C GLY A 128 16.15 3.38 -0.73
N SER A 129 15.73 2.11 -0.78
CA SER A 129 16.10 1.10 0.19
C SER A 129 16.63 -0.17 -0.48
N SER A 130 17.39 -0.95 0.27
CA SER A 130 17.91 -2.24 -0.18
C SER A 130 17.91 -3.25 0.95
N VAL A 131 17.69 -4.51 0.61
CA VAL A 131 17.85 -5.66 1.50
C VAL A 131 19.02 -6.49 1.02
N ILE A 132 19.95 -6.76 1.92
CA ILE A 132 21.17 -7.52 1.64
C ILE A 132 21.11 -8.79 2.48
N THR A 133 21.13 -9.94 1.84
CA THR A 133 21.07 -11.26 2.47
C THR A 133 22.47 -11.85 2.56
N PHE A 134 22.91 -12.13 3.78
CA PHE A 134 24.17 -12.82 4.05
C PHE A 134 23.99 -14.33 3.87
N LEU A 135 25.09 -15.04 3.69
CA LEU A 135 25.08 -16.50 3.65
C LEU A 135 24.61 -17.09 5.00
N ASP A 136 25.18 -16.58 6.09
CA ASP A 136 24.97 -17.07 7.45
C ASP A 136 24.54 -15.94 8.40
N ARG A 137 23.79 -16.30 9.44
CA ARG A 137 23.41 -15.38 10.53
C ARG A 137 24.64 -14.84 11.28
N ASP A 138 25.61 -15.70 11.55
CA ASP A 138 26.84 -15.32 12.27
C ASP A 138 27.63 -14.26 11.48
N GLY A 139 27.63 -14.37 10.14
CA GLY A 139 28.25 -13.38 9.26
C GLY A 139 27.63 -11.99 9.40
N LEU A 140 26.31 -11.91 9.59
CA LEU A 140 25.59 -10.66 9.83
C LEU A 140 25.90 -10.08 11.21
N GLU A 141 25.91 -10.90 12.27
CA GLU A 141 26.21 -10.44 13.63
C GLU A 141 27.67 -9.94 13.74
N LEU A 142 28.61 -10.64 13.11
CA LEU A 142 30.01 -10.22 12.98
C LEU A 142 30.13 -8.90 12.19
N PHE A 143 29.39 -8.74 11.11
CA PHE A 143 29.38 -7.49 10.35
C PHE A 143 28.86 -6.33 11.20
N LEU A 144 27.71 -6.47 11.86
CA LEU A 144 27.13 -5.40 12.70
C LEU A 144 28.02 -5.00 13.88
N SER A 145 28.68 -5.96 14.52
CA SER A 145 29.64 -5.69 15.59
C SER A 145 30.89 -4.95 15.09
N SER A 146 31.28 -5.20 13.84
CA SER A 146 32.41 -4.54 13.18
C SER A 146 32.04 -3.12 12.74
N VAL A 147 30.84 -2.91 12.18
CA VAL A 147 30.35 -1.59 11.76
C VAL A 147 30.32 -0.61 12.93
N LYS A 148 29.89 -1.04 14.11
CA LYS A 148 29.88 -0.19 15.33
C LYS A 148 31.28 0.34 15.72
N LYS A 149 32.35 -0.31 15.28
CA LYS A 149 33.74 0.07 15.58
C LYS A 149 34.34 0.99 14.51
N ILE A 150 33.67 1.17 13.38
CA ILE A 150 34.17 1.97 12.27
C ILE A 150 34.15 3.45 12.66
N LYS A 151 35.31 4.10 12.50
CA LYS A 151 35.46 5.55 12.63
C LYS A 151 35.83 6.23 11.31
N LYS A 152 36.33 5.46 10.33
CA LYS A 152 36.78 5.94 9.03
C LYS A 152 35.73 5.62 7.97
N ALA A 153 35.50 6.54 7.05
CA ALA A 153 34.64 6.31 5.90
C ALA A 153 35.22 5.23 4.96
N LEU A 154 34.35 4.36 4.46
CA LEU A 154 34.68 3.27 3.55
C LEU A 154 34.82 3.78 2.12
N GLU A 155 35.72 3.19 1.33
CA GLU A 155 35.98 3.65 -0.02
C GLU A 155 35.02 2.98 -1.02
N TRP A 156 34.27 3.80 -1.76
CA TRP A 156 33.35 3.35 -2.81
C TRP A 156 34.03 3.39 -4.18
N ASP A 157 34.63 2.26 -4.56
CA ASP A 157 35.25 2.10 -5.87
C ASP A 157 34.25 1.53 -6.90
N VAL A 158 33.71 2.42 -7.73
CA VAL A 158 32.78 2.08 -8.83
C VAL A 158 33.51 1.87 -10.15
N THR A 159 34.79 2.25 -10.23
CA THR A 159 35.52 2.37 -11.50
C THR A 159 35.88 1.02 -12.11
N ASN A 160 35.93 -0.03 -11.30
CA ASN A 160 36.41 -1.36 -11.67
C ASN A 160 35.31 -2.39 -11.94
N SER A 161 34.03 -2.01 -11.97
CA SER A 161 32.95 -2.92 -12.37
C SER A 161 32.76 -2.90 -13.88
N SER A 162 32.79 -4.07 -14.51
CA SER A 162 32.55 -4.34 -15.94
C SER A 162 31.19 -3.90 -16.48
N SER A 163 30.36 -3.25 -15.66
CA SER A 163 29.04 -2.75 -16.02
C SER A 163 29.09 -1.30 -16.49
N GLU A 164 28.20 -0.92 -17.40
CA GLU A 164 28.02 0.46 -17.86
C GLU A 164 27.70 1.37 -16.65
N THR A 165 28.65 2.22 -16.24
CA THR A 165 28.54 3.04 -15.03
C THR A 165 28.21 4.50 -15.37
N GLY A 166 27.67 5.23 -14.40
CA GLY A 166 27.47 6.69 -14.48
C GLY A 166 26.46 7.14 -15.54
N LEU A 167 26.83 8.18 -16.29
CA LEU A 167 25.96 8.83 -17.26
C LEU A 167 25.45 7.86 -18.33
N GLN A 168 26.29 6.92 -18.80
CA GLN A 168 25.94 5.96 -19.86
C GLN A 168 24.70 5.15 -19.52
N ARG A 169 24.58 4.72 -18.26
CA ARG A 169 23.42 3.99 -17.75
C ARG A 169 22.14 4.83 -17.80
N TYR A 170 22.22 6.09 -17.39
CA TYR A 170 21.04 6.97 -17.30
C TYR A 170 20.69 7.63 -18.64
N THR A 171 21.65 7.85 -19.53
CA THR A 171 21.41 8.36 -20.89
C THR A 171 20.87 7.30 -21.82
N ARG A 172 21.06 6.02 -21.47
CA ARG A 172 20.36 4.93 -22.10
C ARG A 172 18.92 4.96 -21.59
N ILE A 173 18.11 5.85 -22.15
CA ILE A 173 16.67 5.58 -22.29
C ILE A 173 16.61 4.13 -22.78
N PRO A 174 15.88 3.22 -22.10
CA PRO A 174 15.80 1.84 -22.56
C PRO A 174 15.50 1.90 -24.04
N TYR A 175 16.44 1.35 -24.80
CA TYR A 175 16.42 1.28 -26.25
C TYR A 175 15.00 1.01 -26.72
N VAL A 176 14.63 1.52 -27.91
CA VAL A 176 13.47 1.03 -28.66
C VAL A 176 13.39 -0.48 -28.44
N ILE A 177 12.38 -0.92 -27.68
CA ILE A 177 12.27 -2.31 -27.29
C ILE A 177 12.24 -3.10 -28.59
N ASP A 178 13.09 -4.13 -28.71
CA ASP A 178 13.09 -4.94 -29.91
C ASP A 178 11.69 -5.50 -30.09
N ARG A 179 11.07 -5.14 -31.21
CA ARG A 179 9.71 -5.51 -31.55
C ARG A 179 9.50 -7.01 -31.41
N LYS A 180 10.47 -7.83 -31.82
CA LYS A 180 10.35 -9.30 -31.75
C LYS A 180 10.34 -9.82 -30.32
N VAL A 181 11.08 -9.17 -29.42
CA VAL A 181 11.12 -9.55 -28.00
C VAL A 181 9.80 -9.16 -27.34
N ALA A 182 9.34 -7.92 -27.57
CA ALA A 182 8.05 -7.44 -27.07
C ALA A 182 6.88 -8.29 -27.58
N GLU A 183 6.85 -8.63 -28.88
CA GLU A 183 5.80 -9.48 -29.46
C GLU A 183 5.73 -10.85 -28.79
N LYS A 184 6.88 -11.49 -28.52
CA LYS A 184 6.94 -12.79 -27.82
C LYS A 184 6.46 -12.68 -26.38
N GLU A 185 6.88 -11.64 -25.67
CA GLU A 185 6.49 -11.41 -24.28
C GLU A 185 4.98 -11.16 -24.19
N VAL A 186 4.46 -10.24 -25.01
CA VAL A 186 3.03 -9.94 -25.09
C VAL A 186 2.23 -11.18 -25.47
N ALA A 187 2.63 -11.93 -26.49
CA ALA A 187 1.94 -13.16 -26.88
C ALA A 187 1.88 -14.17 -25.72
N LYS A 188 2.99 -14.37 -25.00
CA LYS A 188 3.02 -15.23 -23.81
C LYS A 188 2.06 -14.72 -22.73
N THR A 189 2.10 -13.42 -22.42
CA THR A 189 1.21 -12.84 -21.40
C THR A 189 -0.27 -12.96 -21.77
N LEU A 190 -0.62 -12.83 -23.05
CA LEU A 190 -1.99 -13.01 -23.55
C LEU A 190 -2.46 -14.46 -23.42
N ILE A 191 -1.60 -15.43 -23.74
CA ILE A 191 -1.90 -16.85 -23.56
C ILE A 191 -2.13 -17.15 -22.07
N ASP A 192 -1.23 -16.70 -21.21
CA ASP A 192 -1.34 -16.91 -19.76
C ASP A 192 -2.62 -16.24 -19.21
N PHE A 193 -2.95 -15.03 -19.69
CA PHE A 193 -4.18 -14.32 -19.33
C PHE A 193 -5.43 -15.08 -19.77
N GLN A 194 -5.49 -15.57 -21.01
CA GLN A 194 -6.62 -16.35 -21.51
C GLN A 194 -6.81 -17.66 -20.73
N GLN A 195 -5.71 -18.33 -20.35
CA GLN A 195 -5.77 -19.52 -19.51
C GLN A 195 -6.33 -19.22 -18.12
N ARG A 196 -5.93 -18.09 -17.53
CA ARG A 196 -6.48 -17.62 -16.24
C ARG A 196 -7.97 -17.26 -16.34
N GLU A 197 -8.39 -16.55 -17.37
CA GLU A 197 -9.81 -16.18 -17.58
C GLU A 197 -10.70 -17.45 -17.72
N LYS A 198 -10.24 -18.45 -18.48
CA LYS A 198 -10.97 -19.73 -18.62
C LYS A 198 -11.10 -20.48 -17.30
N LYS A 199 -10.04 -20.50 -16.47
CA LYS A 199 -10.10 -21.12 -15.13
C LYS A 199 -11.11 -20.40 -14.25
N ALA A 200 -11.11 -19.06 -14.27
CA ALA A 200 -12.09 -18.24 -13.56
C ALA A 200 -13.53 -18.60 -13.93
N GLU A 201 -13.80 -18.72 -15.23
CA GLU A 201 -15.12 -19.03 -15.75
C GLU A 201 -15.59 -20.42 -15.29
N VAL A 202 -14.71 -21.42 -15.32
CA VAL A 202 -15.00 -22.78 -14.82
C VAL A 202 -15.26 -22.77 -13.31
N GLU A 203 -14.47 -22.03 -12.53
CA GLU A 203 -14.70 -21.90 -11.08
C GLU A 203 -16.05 -21.26 -10.77
N VAL A 204 -16.42 -20.20 -11.50
CA VAL A 204 -17.73 -19.55 -11.37
C VAL A 204 -18.86 -20.51 -11.74
N GLN A 205 -18.69 -21.31 -12.80
CA GLN A 205 -19.68 -22.30 -13.21
C GLN A 205 -19.84 -23.40 -12.15
N ASN A 206 -18.74 -23.91 -11.60
CA ASN A 206 -18.77 -24.87 -10.50
C ASN A 206 -19.47 -24.29 -9.26
N MET A 207 -19.21 -23.02 -8.91
CA MET A 207 -19.88 -22.34 -7.80
C MET A 207 -21.39 -22.19 -8.00
N ARG A 208 -21.89 -22.15 -9.25
CA ARG A 208 -23.33 -22.15 -9.56
C ARG A 208 -23.97 -23.53 -9.34
N GLU A 209 -23.20 -24.60 -9.54
CA GLU A 209 -23.68 -25.98 -9.47
C GLU A 209 -23.62 -26.54 -8.05
N ILE A 210 -22.69 -26.06 -7.22
CA ILE A 210 -22.57 -26.46 -5.81
C ILE A 210 -23.79 -25.94 -5.03
N VAL A 211 -24.43 -26.86 -4.31
CA VAL A 211 -25.49 -26.59 -3.34
C VAL A 211 -24.86 -26.58 -1.95
N ASP A 212 -25.13 -25.55 -1.16
CA ASP A 212 -24.63 -25.42 0.21
C ASP A 212 -25.23 -26.48 1.15
N GLU A 213 -24.64 -26.67 2.34
CA GLU A 213 -25.14 -27.61 3.37
C GLU A 213 -26.60 -27.35 3.79
N ASP A 214 -27.05 -26.10 3.69
CA ASP A 214 -28.43 -25.67 3.97
C ASP A 214 -29.37 -25.77 2.75
N GLY A 215 -28.90 -26.31 1.62
CA GLY A 215 -29.70 -26.54 0.41
C GLY A 215 -29.89 -25.32 -0.50
N PHE A 216 -29.11 -24.25 -0.32
CA PHE A 216 -29.16 -23.05 -1.16
C PHE A 216 -28.17 -23.12 -2.32
N THR A 217 -28.57 -22.59 -3.48
CA THR A 217 -27.70 -22.40 -4.65
C THR A 217 -27.32 -20.93 -4.83
N LEU A 218 -26.07 -20.66 -5.17
CA LEU A 218 -25.58 -19.31 -5.40
C LEU A 218 -26.13 -18.75 -6.73
N VAL A 219 -26.97 -17.73 -6.66
CA VAL A 219 -27.46 -17.03 -7.86
C VAL A 219 -26.38 -16.07 -8.37
N VAL A 220 -25.77 -16.43 -9.49
CA VAL A 220 -24.76 -15.62 -10.16
C VAL A 220 -25.36 -14.96 -11.40
N GLY A 221 -25.19 -13.64 -11.54
CA GLY A 221 -25.62 -12.92 -12.74
C GLY A 221 -24.84 -13.38 -13.99
N SER A 222 -25.52 -13.44 -15.14
CA SER A 222 -24.93 -13.93 -16.40
C SER A 222 -23.68 -13.15 -16.86
N GLN A 223 -23.50 -11.90 -16.44
CA GLN A 223 -22.36 -11.06 -16.82
C GLN A 223 -21.16 -11.17 -15.87
N LYS A 224 -21.30 -11.86 -14.74
CA LYS A 224 -20.26 -12.00 -13.72
C LYS A 224 -19.29 -13.11 -14.09
N LYS A 225 -18.00 -12.77 -14.23
CA LYS A 225 -16.96 -13.69 -14.76
C LYS A 225 -15.95 -14.18 -13.74
N THR A 226 -15.76 -13.46 -12.63
CA THR A 226 -14.79 -13.82 -11.59
C THR A 226 -15.45 -13.91 -10.22
N LYS A 227 -14.84 -14.69 -9.33
CA LYS A 227 -15.30 -14.83 -7.94
C LYS A 227 -15.34 -13.49 -7.20
N SER A 228 -14.32 -12.66 -7.39
CA SER A 228 -14.25 -11.28 -6.89
C SER A 228 -15.40 -10.38 -7.40
N ASP A 229 -15.84 -10.56 -8.64
CA ASP A 229 -16.95 -9.80 -9.22
C ASP A 229 -18.32 -10.26 -8.67
N ILE A 230 -18.44 -11.53 -8.26
CA ILE A 230 -19.63 -12.10 -7.63
C ILE A 230 -19.74 -11.71 -6.16
N LEU A 231 -18.66 -11.91 -5.40
CA LEU A 231 -18.61 -11.60 -3.97
C LEU A 231 -18.56 -10.09 -3.70
N GLY A 232 -18.24 -9.30 -4.73
CA GLY A 232 -18.07 -7.86 -4.62
C GLY A 232 -16.79 -7.53 -3.85
N SER A 233 -15.69 -7.30 -4.58
CA SER A 233 -14.54 -6.59 -4.02
C SER A 233 -15.01 -5.30 -3.33
N MET A 234 -14.45 -5.02 -2.15
CA MET A 234 -14.79 -3.93 -1.21
C MET A 234 -15.83 -2.93 -1.74
N LYS A 235 -17.08 -3.04 -1.26
CA LYS A 235 -18.15 -2.08 -1.59
C LYS A 235 -17.59 -0.66 -1.48
N LYS A 236 -17.58 0.06 -2.60
CA LYS A 236 -17.18 1.47 -2.62
C LYS A 236 -18.15 2.25 -1.74
N LEU A 237 -17.70 3.35 -1.14
CA LEU A 237 -18.55 4.24 -0.32
C LEU A 237 -19.84 4.64 -1.07
N SER A 238 -19.76 4.82 -2.39
CA SER A 238 -20.91 5.10 -3.25
C SER A 238 -21.97 3.98 -3.28
N ASP A 239 -21.57 2.72 -3.13
CA ASP A 239 -22.48 1.58 -3.16
C ASP A 239 -23.15 1.39 -1.79
N LEU A 240 -22.44 1.70 -0.70
CA LEU A 240 -23.05 1.82 0.64
C LEU A 240 -24.06 2.97 0.70
N GLU A 241 -23.75 4.13 0.10
CA GLU A 241 -24.68 5.27 0.02
C GLU A 241 -25.93 4.94 -0.80
N LYS A 242 -25.79 4.16 -1.88
CA LYS A 242 -26.94 3.67 -2.65
C LYS A 242 -27.79 2.69 -1.83
N ASP A 243 -27.16 1.77 -1.10
CA ASP A 243 -27.86 0.86 -0.19
C ASP A 243 -28.64 1.65 0.88
N GLU A 244 -28.02 2.65 1.49
CA GLU A 244 -28.70 3.56 2.43
C GLU A 244 -29.86 4.32 1.78
N ALA A 245 -29.68 4.82 0.55
CA ALA A 245 -30.72 5.51 -0.19
C ALA A 245 -31.89 4.58 -0.52
N HIS A 246 -31.62 3.31 -0.83
CA HIS A 246 -32.63 2.27 -1.03
C HIS A 246 -33.39 1.96 0.26
N VAL A 247 -32.70 1.83 1.39
CA VAL A 247 -33.32 1.64 2.71
C VAL A 247 -34.18 2.86 3.08
N LYS A 248 -33.68 4.08 2.85
CA LYS A 248 -34.45 5.33 3.07
C LYS A 248 -35.69 5.41 2.17
N LYS A 249 -35.59 4.99 0.89
CA LYS A 249 -36.73 4.91 -0.03
C LYS A 249 -37.76 3.87 0.42
N ASN A 250 -37.33 2.72 0.94
CA ASN A 250 -38.24 1.70 1.45
C ASN A 250 -38.96 2.15 2.73
N LYS A 251 -38.27 2.86 3.64
CA LYS A 251 -38.92 3.53 4.79
C LYS A 251 -39.96 4.58 4.38
N LYS A 252 -39.77 5.25 3.23
CA LYS A 252 -40.78 6.18 2.67
C LYS A 252 -42.01 5.46 2.09
N LYS A 253 -41.93 4.15 1.79
CA LYS A 253 -43.06 3.34 1.30
C LYS A 253 -43.93 2.80 2.44
N GLU A 254 -43.50 2.93 3.70
CA GLU A 254 -44.33 2.60 4.85
C GLU A 254 -45.50 3.59 4.95
N LYS A 255 -46.72 3.10 4.73
CA LYS A 255 -47.94 3.90 4.83
C LYS A 255 -48.18 4.24 6.31
N LYS A 256 -48.16 5.53 6.66
CA LYS A 256 -48.30 6.03 8.05
C LYS A 256 -49.70 5.95 8.67
N ASP A 257 -50.70 5.41 7.96
CA ASP A 257 -52.08 5.30 8.44
C ASP A 257 -52.72 3.94 8.10
N PHE A 258 -51.91 2.92 7.82
CA PHE A 258 -52.44 1.62 7.42
C PHE A 258 -53.01 0.85 8.61
N TYR A 259 -52.41 0.99 9.80
CA TYR A 259 -52.80 0.21 10.97
C TYR A 259 -53.67 1.01 11.95
N ARG A 260 -54.68 0.35 12.53
CA ARG A 260 -55.60 0.96 13.51
C ARG A 260 -54.87 1.53 14.73
N PHE A 261 -53.73 0.97 15.13
CA PHE A 261 -52.94 1.49 16.25
C PHE A 261 -52.28 2.84 15.92
N GLN A 262 -51.81 3.03 14.67
CA GLN A 262 -51.24 4.31 14.19
C GLN A 262 -52.29 5.42 14.27
N ILE A 263 -53.52 5.13 13.85
CA ILE A 263 -54.65 6.06 13.92
C ILE A 263 -55.00 6.40 15.39
N ARG A 264 -55.00 5.42 16.29
CA ARG A 264 -55.25 5.66 17.73
C ARG A 264 -54.15 6.50 18.37
N GLU A 265 -52.90 6.22 18.04
CA GLU A 265 -51.75 6.94 18.57
C GLU A 265 -51.72 8.40 18.09
N ARG A 266 -52.01 8.64 16.81
CA ARG A 266 -52.17 10.00 16.26
C ARG A 266 -53.26 10.79 16.99
N LYS A 267 -54.46 10.19 17.15
CA LYS A 267 -55.55 10.84 17.90
C LYS A 267 -55.16 11.16 19.35
N LYS A 268 -54.38 10.28 19.99
CA LYS A 268 -53.87 10.51 21.36
C LYS A 268 -52.86 11.66 21.40
N GLN A 269 -51.98 11.76 20.40
CA GLN A 269 -51.04 12.88 20.29
C GLN A 269 -51.76 14.21 20.03
N GLU A 270 -52.74 14.24 19.13
CA GLU A 270 -53.57 15.43 18.85
C GLU A 270 -54.31 15.92 20.11
N MET A 271 -54.91 14.99 20.86
CA MET A 271 -55.53 15.27 22.16
C MET A 271 -54.54 15.87 23.16
N ASN A 272 -53.35 15.29 23.28
CA ASN A 272 -52.31 15.80 24.17
C ASN A 272 -51.81 17.19 23.77
N GLN A 273 -51.63 17.45 22.47
CA GLN A 273 -51.26 18.77 21.98
C GLN A 273 -52.32 19.82 22.28
N LEU A 274 -53.61 19.48 22.13
CA LEU A 274 -54.71 20.38 22.47
C LEU A 274 -54.73 20.73 23.96
N LEU A 275 -54.52 19.73 24.83
CA LEU A 275 -54.40 19.93 26.27
C LEU A 275 -53.20 20.81 26.65
N SER A 276 -52.05 20.64 25.97
CA SER A 276 -50.86 21.50 26.17
C SER A 276 -51.17 22.94 25.80
N LYS A 277 -51.71 23.18 24.60
CA LYS A 277 -52.08 24.53 24.14
C LYS A 277 -53.10 25.19 25.04
N PHE A 278 -54.08 24.43 25.54
CA PHE A 278 -55.07 24.95 26.47
C PHE A 278 -54.44 25.38 27.81
N LYS A 279 -53.51 24.61 28.35
CA LYS A 279 -52.75 25.00 29.55
C LYS A 279 -51.92 26.26 29.32
N GLU A 280 -51.23 26.34 28.18
CA GLU A 280 -50.46 27.53 27.80
C GLU A 280 -51.37 28.77 27.67
N ASP A 281 -52.55 28.64 27.07
CA ASP A 281 -53.51 29.74 26.96
C ASP A 281 -54.10 30.12 28.32
N GLN A 282 -54.37 29.15 29.20
CA GLN A 282 -54.76 29.43 30.58
C GLN A 282 -53.67 30.19 31.35
N GLU A 283 -52.41 29.80 31.21
CA GLU A 283 -51.29 30.50 31.81
C GLU A 283 -51.12 31.91 31.24
N ARG A 284 -51.25 32.05 29.92
CA ARG A 284 -51.20 33.35 29.22
C ARG A 284 -52.33 34.28 29.70
N VAL A 285 -53.55 33.75 29.85
CA VAL A 285 -54.68 34.49 30.42
C VAL A 285 -54.43 34.86 31.89
N LYS A 286 -53.88 33.94 32.69
CA LYS A 286 -53.51 34.21 34.09
C LYS A 286 -52.47 35.33 34.20
N GLN A 287 -51.45 35.33 33.34
CA GLN A 287 -50.46 36.41 33.24
C GLN A 287 -51.11 37.73 32.81
N MET A 288 -52.03 37.73 31.84
CA MET A 288 -52.75 38.94 31.43
C MET A 288 -53.68 39.48 32.53
N ARG A 289 -54.30 38.61 33.32
CA ARG A 289 -55.09 38.99 34.50
C ARG A 289 -54.22 39.62 35.59
N GLN A 290 -53.06 39.03 35.90
CA GLN A 290 -52.09 39.62 36.84
C GLN A 290 -51.61 41.00 36.38
N LYS A 291 -51.36 41.17 35.08
CA LYS A 291 -50.99 42.47 34.48
C LYS A 291 -52.18 43.44 34.30
N ARG A 292 -53.40 43.10 34.76
CA ARG A 292 -54.65 43.88 34.59
C ARG A 292 -54.97 44.28 33.14
N ARG A 293 -54.49 43.50 32.16
CA ARG A 293 -54.71 43.76 30.71
C ARG A 293 -55.71 42.80 30.08
N PHE A 294 -56.34 41.92 30.87
CA PHE A 294 -57.33 40.98 30.36
C PHE A 294 -58.70 41.65 30.20
N ARG A 295 -59.22 41.69 28.97
CA ARG A 295 -60.58 42.15 28.63
C ARG A 295 -61.37 40.97 28.06
N PRO A 296 -62.28 40.36 28.82
CA PRO A 296 -63.26 39.45 28.25
C PRO A 296 -64.33 40.30 27.56
N TYR A 297 -64.68 39.95 26.32
CA TYR A 297 -65.59 40.66 25.41
C TYR A 297 -64.94 41.80 24.62
#